data_AF-A0A7S4P394-F1
#
_entry.id   AF-A0A7S4P394-F1
#
_cell.length_a   1.000
_cell.length_b   1.000
_cell.length_c   1.000
_cell.angle_alpha   90.00
_cell.angle_beta   90.00
_cell.angle_gamma   90.00
#
_symmetry.space_group_name_H-M   'P 1'
#
loop_
_entity.id
_entity.type
_entity.pdbx_description
1 polymer ?
#
loop_
_entity_poly.entity_id
_entity_poly.type
_entity_poly.pdbx_seq_one_letter_code
_entity_poly.pdbx_strand_id
1 'polypeptide(L)'
;SSSSSSSSSSSSSSSSSNPWGGKSYHQLASGDLLESNPEEGYGFWLACLDSYRQAQFHEGYNVIKKWKKDKEKGESAHKLQERVYKSLKENNKFASLCADNGVQYDLQQERENESLPGAVFCYTSNVDGHFLRSHLFSPLQVHEIHGSTEFWACSTPCCSLLHTYPPSPTSSSSSLSPYLSSSSLACLSTLPKCPTCSTAFLRPAVHMFEDNKTTLIHPGRVSYESWRRELMRLLKEEREEREEGDGERAPRLVILEIGAGRRVPTVRMHNEGLLRELGEEGRLVRVNKDDVQKKTTSLMKDIHAE
;
A
#
# COMPACT_ATOMS: atom_id res chain seq x y z
N SER A 1 69.23 21.82 11.45
CA SER A 1 68.76 20.87 10.42
C SER A 1 67.49 20.21 10.92
N SER A 2 66.37 20.90 10.74
CA SER A 2 65.04 20.46 11.13
C SER A 2 64.40 19.69 9.97
N SER A 3 64.13 18.41 10.20
CA SER A 3 63.50 17.46 9.28
C SER A 3 61.99 17.73 9.19
N SER A 4 61.53 18.06 7.98
CA SER A 4 60.12 18.21 7.63
C SER A 4 59.55 16.88 7.14
N SER A 5 58.62 16.31 7.90
CA SER A 5 57.80 15.16 7.53
C SER A 5 56.57 15.62 6.74
N SER A 6 56.54 15.32 5.44
CA SER A 6 55.38 15.52 4.57
C SER A 6 54.48 14.28 4.60
N SER A 7 53.37 14.36 5.33
CA SER A 7 52.28 13.37 5.30
C SER A 7 51.36 13.67 4.12
N SER A 8 51.46 12.85 3.06
CA SER A 8 50.51 12.82 1.95
C SER A 8 49.22 12.11 2.37
N SER A 9 48.19 12.89 2.66
CA SER A 9 46.82 12.40 2.84
C SER A 9 46.17 12.16 1.48
N SER A 10 46.13 10.91 1.04
CA SER A 10 45.30 10.47 -0.08
C SER A 10 43.84 10.43 0.37
N SER A 11 43.12 11.53 0.10
CA SER A 11 41.67 11.57 0.19
C SER A 11 41.07 10.74 -0.95
N SER A 12 40.80 9.47 -0.69
CA SER A 12 39.95 8.64 -1.53
C SER A 12 38.51 9.14 -1.43
N SER A 13 38.12 10.01 -2.35
CA SER A 13 36.72 10.36 -2.60
C SER A 13 36.01 9.12 -3.12
N SER A 14 35.37 8.37 -2.22
CA SER A 14 34.42 7.32 -2.59
C SER A 14 33.20 8.00 -3.21
N SER A 15 33.25 8.23 -4.51
CA SER A 15 32.06 8.47 -5.31
C SER A 15 31.16 7.25 -5.10
N SER A 16 30.08 7.41 -4.32
CA SER A 16 29.05 6.40 -4.16
C SER A 16 28.38 6.22 -5.53
N SER A 17 28.96 5.36 -6.36
CA SER A 17 28.39 4.97 -7.64
C SER A 17 27.03 4.35 -7.35
N ASN A 18 25.96 4.93 -7.91
CA ASN A 18 24.64 4.32 -7.87
C ASN A 18 24.78 2.85 -8.35
N PRO A 19 24.42 1.85 -7.51
CA PRO A 19 24.59 0.44 -7.88
C PRO A 19 23.76 0.07 -9.12
N TRP A 20 22.80 0.90 -9.50
CA TRP A 20 21.91 0.73 -10.64
C TRP A 20 22.36 1.47 -11.92
N GLY A 21 23.64 1.85 -12.00
CA GLY A 21 24.22 2.40 -13.24
C GLY A 21 23.56 3.69 -13.74
N GLY A 22 22.97 4.49 -12.86
CA GLY A 22 22.31 5.75 -13.22
C GLY A 22 20.89 5.61 -13.77
N LYS A 23 20.32 4.41 -13.80
CA LYS A 23 18.91 4.20 -14.18
C LYS A 23 17.96 4.97 -13.25
N SER A 24 16.89 5.50 -13.83
CA SER A 24 15.80 6.14 -13.09
C SER A 24 14.92 5.09 -12.37
N TYR A 25 14.12 5.53 -11.39
CA TYR A 25 13.14 4.65 -10.75
C TYR A 25 12.17 4.01 -11.74
N HIS A 26 11.72 4.76 -12.75
CA HIS A 26 10.83 4.22 -13.79
C HIS A 26 11.46 3.04 -14.53
N GLN A 27 12.74 3.16 -14.88
CA GLN A 27 13.48 2.09 -15.57
C GLN A 27 13.73 0.89 -14.66
N LEU A 28 13.97 1.12 -13.36
CA LEU A 28 14.21 0.04 -12.40
C LEU A 28 12.92 -0.69 -12.00
N ALA A 29 11.82 0.03 -11.87
CA ALA A 29 10.51 -0.48 -11.51
C ALA A 29 9.64 -0.81 -12.74
N SER A 30 10.26 -1.12 -13.89
CA SER A 30 9.57 -1.54 -15.11
C SER A 30 9.53 -3.06 -15.22
N GLY A 31 8.41 -3.60 -15.74
CA GLY A 31 8.29 -5.02 -16.08
C GLY A 31 9.33 -5.44 -17.13
N ASP A 32 9.69 -4.54 -18.04
CA ASP A 32 10.68 -4.80 -19.10
C ASP A 32 12.06 -5.14 -18.54
N LEU A 33 12.45 -4.57 -17.40
CA LEU A 33 13.74 -4.87 -16.78
C LEU A 33 13.79 -6.30 -16.23
N LEU A 34 12.69 -6.79 -15.67
CA LEU A 34 12.59 -8.18 -15.19
C LEU A 34 12.73 -9.20 -16.33
N GLU A 35 12.43 -8.81 -17.56
CA GLU A 35 12.52 -9.67 -18.75
C GLU A 35 13.86 -9.55 -19.45
N SER A 36 14.31 -8.32 -19.69
CA SER A 36 15.52 -8.02 -20.46
C SER A 36 16.81 -8.22 -19.65
N ASN A 37 16.79 -7.94 -18.35
CA ASN A 37 17.91 -8.18 -17.44
C ASN A 37 17.39 -8.67 -16.06
N PRO A 38 16.95 -9.94 -15.97
CA PRO A 38 16.31 -10.45 -14.77
C PRO A 38 17.18 -10.31 -13.51
N GLU A 39 18.49 -10.50 -13.61
CA GLU A 39 19.39 -10.41 -12.46
C GLU A 39 19.38 -9.01 -11.84
N GLU A 40 19.37 -7.98 -12.68
CA GLU A 40 19.24 -6.60 -12.24
C GLU A 40 17.83 -6.26 -11.74
N GLY A 41 16.78 -6.67 -12.47
CA GLY A 41 15.39 -6.39 -12.09
C GLY A 41 15.00 -7.03 -10.75
N TYR A 42 15.33 -8.32 -10.57
CA TYR A 42 15.13 -9.01 -9.30
C TYR A 42 16.03 -8.45 -8.20
N GLY A 43 17.29 -8.12 -8.53
CA GLY A 43 18.20 -7.46 -7.59
C GLY A 43 17.63 -6.15 -7.04
N PHE A 44 17.05 -5.32 -7.91
CA PHE A 44 16.40 -4.08 -7.52
C PHE A 44 15.23 -4.31 -6.55
N TRP A 45 14.31 -5.20 -6.88
CA TRP A 45 13.15 -5.44 -6.03
C TRP A 45 13.47 -6.12 -4.70
N LEU A 46 14.49 -6.98 -4.67
CA LEU A 46 14.99 -7.56 -3.43
C LEU A 46 15.68 -6.52 -2.54
N ALA A 47 16.45 -5.61 -3.13
CA ALA A 47 17.02 -4.48 -2.41
C ALA A 47 15.92 -3.54 -1.85
N CYS A 48 14.86 -3.28 -2.63
CA CYS A 48 13.68 -2.55 -2.15
C CYS A 48 13.01 -3.27 -0.97
N LEU A 49 12.72 -4.57 -1.10
CA LEU A 49 12.10 -5.36 -0.04
C LEU A 49 12.94 -5.33 1.25
N ASP A 50 14.25 -5.55 1.15
CA ASP A 50 15.16 -5.51 2.30
C ASP A 50 15.19 -4.11 2.94
N SER A 51 15.32 -3.06 2.12
CA SER A 51 15.30 -1.68 2.59
C SER A 51 13.99 -1.31 3.27
N TYR A 52 12.84 -1.74 2.73
CA TYR A 52 11.54 -1.51 3.35
C TYR A 52 11.45 -2.27 4.67
N ARG A 53 11.85 -3.54 4.71
CA ARG A 53 11.82 -4.34 5.94
C ARG A 53 12.64 -3.74 7.08
N GLN A 54 13.80 -3.15 6.76
CA GLN A 54 14.69 -2.49 7.72
C GLN A 54 14.24 -1.07 8.10
N ALA A 55 13.37 -0.43 7.30
CA ALA A 55 12.92 0.91 7.59
C ALA A 55 12.12 0.98 8.89
N GLN A 56 12.48 1.94 9.76
CA GLN A 56 11.79 2.17 11.02
C GLN A 56 10.50 2.98 10.80
N PHE A 57 9.47 2.67 11.59
CA PHE A 57 8.24 3.46 11.61
C PHE A 57 8.50 4.82 12.25
N HIS A 58 8.21 5.90 11.52
CA HIS A 58 8.30 7.25 12.08
C HIS A 58 7.05 7.60 12.93
N GLU A 59 7.14 8.67 13.72
CA GLU A 59 6.09 9.08 14.67
C GLU A 59 4.70 9.29 14.04
N GLY A 60 4.61 9.65 12.75
CA GLY A 60 3.34 9.73 12.03
C GLY A 60 2.46 8.47 12.12
N TYR A 61 3.06 7.27 12.18
CA TYR A 61 2.30 6.02 12.36
C TYR A 61 1.63 5.95 13.75
N ASN A 62 2.29 6.45 14.80
CA ASN A 62 1.73 6.52 16.15
C ASN A 62 0.56 7.51 16.24
N VAL A 63 0.66 8.64 15.54
CA VAL A 63 -0.42 9.62 15.44
C VAL A 63 -1.65 8.99 14.77
N ILE A 64 -1.47 8.31 13.64
CA ILE A 64 -2.56 7.60 12.95
C ILE A 64 -3.15 6.51 13.84
N LYS A 65 -2.32 5.74 14.56
CA LYS A 65 -2.76 4.71 15.52
C LYS A 65 -3.67 5.29 16.59
N LYS A 66 -3.30 6.42 17.17
CA LYS A 66 -4.10 7.11 18.19
C LYS A 66 -5.44 7.57 17.61
N TRP A 67 -5.43 8.18 16.41
CA TRP A 67 -6.65 8.64 15.76
C TRP A 67 -7.58 7.48 15.38
N LYS A 68 -7.05 6.38 14.83
CA LYS A 68 -7.82 5.17 14.56
C LYS A 68 -8.50 4.67 15.84
N LYS A 69 -7.74 4.45 16.91
CA LYS A 69 -8.29 3.97 18.20
C LYS A 69 -9.38 4.90 18.76
N ASP A 70 -9.26 6.20 18.56
CA ASP A 70 -10.28 7.17 18.99
C ASP A 70 -11.56 7.05 18.15
N LYS A 71 -11.43 7.05 16.82
CA LYS A 71 -12.57 7.10 15.89
C LYS A 71 -13.35 5.79 15.79
N GLU A 72 -12.69 4.66 16.02
CA GLU A 72 -13.37 3.35 15.98
C GLU A 72 -14.38 3.14 17.12
N LYS A 73 -14.35 3.96 18.18
CA LYS A 73 -15.28 3.84 19.31
C LYS A 73 -16.69 4.38 19.03
N GLY A 74 -16.86 5.12 17.94
CA GLY A 74 -18.13 5.77 17.62
C GLY A 74 -19.20 4.75 17.23
N GLU A 75 -20.46 5.04 17.57
CA GLU A 75 -21.58 4.16 17.21
C GLU A 75 -21.67 3.92 15.69
N SER A 76 -21.49 4.96 14.89
CA SER A 76 -21.46 4.85 13.42
C SER A 76 -20.31 3.97 12.91
N ALA A 77 -19.19 3.91 13.64
CA ALA A 77 -18.07 3.04 13.29
C ALA A 77 -18.47 1.56 13.46
N HIS A 78 -19.09 1.21 14.58
CA HIS A 78 -19.59 -0.14 14.83
C HIS A 78 -20.70 -0.53 13.84
N LYS A 79 -21.65 0.39 13.56
CA LYS A 79 -22.68 0.18 12.53
C LYS A 79 -22.05 -0.11 11.17
N LEU A 80 -21.00 0.63 10.81
CA LEU A 80 -20.29 0.44 9.54
C LEU A 80 -19.58 -0.92 9.49
N GLN A 81 -18.88 -1.33 10.57
CA GLN A 81 -18.25 -2.64 10.65
C GLN A 81 -19.24 -3.79 10.41
N GLU A 82 -20.43 -3.71 11.01
CA GLU A 82 -21.49 -4.70 10.83
C GLU A 82 -22.03 -4.74 9.40
N ARG A 83 -22.18 -3.57 8.76
CA ARG A 83 -22.59 -3.51 7.34
C ARG A 83 -21.53 -4.09 6.42
N VAL A 84 -20.26 -3.77 6.67
CA VAL A 84 -19.13 -4.29 5.89
C VAL A 84 -19.01 -5.81 6.07
N TYR A 85 -19.16 -6.33 7.29
CA TYR A 85 -19.19 -7.77 7.56
C TYR A 85 -20.23 -8.48 6.69
N LYS A 86 -21.50 -8.02 6.75
CA LYS A 86 -22.60 -8.60 5.97
C LYS A 86 -22.31 -8.50 4.48
N SER A 87 -21.87 -7.32 4.02
CA SER A 87 -21.51 -7.10 2.64
C SER A 87 -20.41 -8.03 2.15
N LEU A 88 -19.39 -8.34 2.95
CA LEU A 88 -18.29 -9.21 2.55
C LEU A 88 -18.72 -10.68 2.56
N LYS A 89 -19.51 -11.08 3.57
CA LYS A 89 -20.05 -12.44 3.71
C LYS A 89 -20.93 -12.85 2.52
N GLU A 90 -21.70 -11.91 1.97
CA GLU A 90 -22.59 -12.13 0.83
C GLU A 90 -21.89 -11.93 -0.53
N ASN A 91 -20.66 -11.43 -0.54
CA ASN A 91 -19.95 -11.09 -1.77
C ASN A 91 -19.16 -12.29 -2.31
N ASN A 92 -19.76 -12.99 -3.28
CA ASN A 92 -19.10 -14.10 -3.99
C ASN A 92 -17.74 -13.71 -4.62
N LYS A 93 -17.53 -12.44 -5.00
CA LYS A 93 -16.23 -11.97 -5.51
C LYS A 93 -15.16 -11.95 -4.44
N PHE A 94 -15.51 -11.65 -3.18
CA PHE A 94 -14.55 -11.69 -2.07
C PHE A 94 -14.07 -13.12 -1.83
N ALA A 95 -15.00 -14.08 -1.75
CA ALA A 95 -14.68 -15.49 -1.56
C ALA A 95 -13.84 -16.06 -2.72
N SER A 96 -14.25 -15.80 -3.97
CA SER A 96 -13.49 -16.21 -5.17
C SER A 96 -12.08 -15.63 -5.15
N LEU A 97 -11.96 -14.33 -4.90
CA LEU A 97 -10.68 -13.65 -4.90
C LEU A 97 -9.71 -14.22 -3.85
N CYS A 98 -10.21 -14.45 -2.64
CA CYS A 98 -9.43 -15.04 -1.57
C CYS A 98 -8.91 -16.42 -2.02
N ALA A 99 -9.80 -17.29 -2.51
CA ALA A 99 -9.45 -18.61 -3.03
C ALA A 99 -8.42 -18.54 -4.17
N ASP A 100 -8.61 -17.66 -5.14
CA ASP A 100 -7.74 -17.48 -6.31
C ASP A 100 -6.33 -17.01 -5.93
N ASN A 101 -6.19 -16.24 -4.85
CA ASN A 101 -4.90 -15.78 -4.32
C ASN A 101 -4.30 -16.73 -3.28
N GLY A 102 -4.97 -17.82 -2.92
CA GLY A 102 -4.51 -18.75 -1.88
C GLY A 102 -4.61 -18.18 -0.46
N VAL A 103 -5.46 -17.18 -0.25
CA VAL A 103 -5.73 -16.55 1.05
C VAL A 103 -7.12 -16.98 1.50
N GLN A 104 -7.30 -17.28 2.79
CA GLN A 104 -8.64 -17.45 3.36
C GLN A 104 -8.77 -16.54 4.57
N TYR A 105 -9.84 -15.76 4.62
CA TYR A 105 -10.23 -14.99 5.79
C TYR A 105 -11.42 -15.67 6.45
N ASP A 106 -11.26 -16.03 7.72
CA ASP A 106 -12.40 -16.31 8.57
C ASP A 106 -13.05 -14.98 8.96
N LEU A 107 -14.05 -14.55 8.19
CA LEU A 107 -14.74 -13.28 8.43
C LEU A 107 -15.40 -13.22 9.82
N GLN A 108 -15.76 -14.36 10.41
CA GLN A 108 -16.31 -14.39 11.76
C GLN A 108 -15.20 -14.09 12.77
N GLN A 109 -14.04 -14.72 12.62
CA GLN A 109 -12.87 -14.44 13.45
C GLN A 109 -12.36 -12.99 13.28
N GLU A 110 -12.33 -12.47 12.04
CA GLU A 110 -11.93 -11.07 11.79
C GLU A 110 -12.89 -10.07 12.44
N ARG A 111 -14.19 -10.41 12.50
CA ARG A 111 -15.18 -9.61 13.22
C ARG A 111 -14.92 -9.62 14.73
N GLU A 112 -14.69 -10.79 15.30
CA GLU A 112 -14.40 -10.96 16.73
C GLU A 112 -13.10 -10.27 17.16
N ASN A 113 -12.12 -10.19 16.25
CA ASN A 113 -10.85 -9.48 16.46
C ASN A 113 -10.93 -7.97 16.22
N GLU A 114 -12.10 -7.40 15.92
CA GLU A 114 -12.28 -5.99 15.55
C GLU A 114 -11.42 -5.57 14.33
N SER A 115 -11.11 -6.52 13.44
CA SER A 115 -10.28 -6.32 12.26
C SER A 115 -11.05 -5.78 11.05
N LEU A 116 -12.37 -5.64 11.13
CA LEU A 116 -13.18 -5.15 10.03
C LEU A 116 -13.06 -3.62 9.87
N PRO A 117 -13.19 -3.11 8.64
CA PRO A 117 -13.28 -1.67 8.39
C PRO A 117 -14.41 -0.99 9.14
N GLY A 118 -14.06 -0.03 10.00
CA GLY A 118 -15.00 0.87 10.66
C GLY A 118 -14.77 2.32 10.22
N ALA A 119 -14.49 3.21 11.17
CA ALA A 119 -14.36 4.64 10.91
C ALA A 119 -13.11 5.01 10.09
N VAL A 120 -12.08 4.15 10.07
CA VAL A 120 -10.81 4.44 9.40
C VAL A 120 -10.44 3.31 8.44
N PHE A 121 -10.12 3.70 7.20
CA PHE A 121 -9.59 2.82 6.17
C PHE A 121 -8.30 3.41 5.59
N CYS A 122 -7.31 2.57 5.30
CA CYS A 122 -6.07 2.98 4.65
C CYS A 122 -6.10 2.68 3.14
N TYR A 123 -6.05 3.72 2.32
CA TYR A 123 -5.89 3.61 0.87
C TYR A 123 -4.50 4.14 0.50
N THR A 124 -3.61 3.28 0.00
CA THR A 124 -2.19 3.63 -0.18
C THR A 124 -1.64 3.17 -1.53
N SER A 125 -0.83 4.02 -2.15
CA SER A 125 -0.02 3.68 -3.32
C SER A 125 1.36 3.13 -2.96
N ASN A 126 1.72 3.11 -1.67
CA ASN A 126 2.96 2.48 -1.23
C ASN A 126 2.88 0.97 -1.46
N VAL A 127 4.06 0.37 -1.67
CA VAL A 127 4.22 -1.07 -1.87
C VAL A 127 5.11 -1.68 -0.78
N ASP A 128 5.39 -0.93 0.29
CA ASP A 128 6.38 -1.25 1.34
C ASP A 128 5.85 -2.18 2.46
N GLY A 129 4.53 -2.46 2.47
CA GLY A 129 3.88 -3.26 3.50
C GLY A 129 3.85 -2.64 4.90
N HIS A 130 4.25 -1.37 5.08
CA HIS A 130 4.43 -0.76 6.40
C HIS A 130 3.16 -0.75 7.25
N PHE A 131 1.99 -0.48 6.65
CA PHE A 131 0.73 -0.43 7.38
C PHE A 131 0.34 -1.80 7.97
N LEU A 132 0.69 -2.89 7.29
CA LEU A 132 0.46 -4.25 7.76
C LEU A 132 1.54 -4.68 8.76
N ARG A 133 2.84 -4.44 8.46
CA ARG A 133 3.95 -4.81 9.35
C ARG A 133 3.96 -4.06 10.68
N SER A 134 3.42 -2.85 10.72
CA SER A 134 3.25 -2.09 11.97
C SER A 134 2.09 -2.58 12.83
N HIS A 135 1.29 -3.54 12.34
CA HIS A 135 0.05 -4.01 12.96
C HIS A 135 -0.95 -2.88 13.26
N LEU A 136 -0.84 -1.77 12.51
CA LEU A 136 -1.72 -0.62 12.64
C LEU A 136 -3.09 -0.90 12.02
N PHE A 137 -3.10 -1.67 10.93
CA PHE A 137 -4.29 -2.06 10.20
C PHE A 137 -4.27 -3.57 9.92
N SER A 138 -5.45 -4.18 9.86
CA SER A 138 -5.62 -5.53 9.33
C SER A 138 -5.55 -5.53 7.79
N PRO A 139 -5.33 -6.68 7.15
CA PRO A 139 -5.40 -6.79 5.69
C PRO A 139 -6.74 -6.37 5.07
N LEU A 140 -7.84 -6.40 5.84
CA LEU A 140 -9.15 -5.94 5.40
C LEU A 140 -9.30 -4.41 5.52
N GLN A 141 -8.46 -3.74 6.33
CA GLN A 141 -8.51 -2.28 6.54
C GLN A 141 -7.51 -1.51 5.66
N VAL A 142 -6.76 -2.20 4.79
CA VAL A 142 -5.76 -1.59 3.88
C VAL A 142 -6.02 -2.00 2.44
N HIS A 143 -6.00 -1.04 1.54
CA HIS A 143 -5.91 -1.27 0.11
C HIS A 143 -4.60 -0.71 -0.44
N GLU A 144 -3.63 -1.60 -0.69
CA GLU A 144 -2.38 -1.30 -1.41
C GLU A 144 -2.65 -1.34 -2.92
N ILE A 145 -2.89 -0.17 -3.53
CA ILE A 145 -3.44 -0.08 -4.89
C ILE A 145 -2.42 -0.39 -6.00
N HIS A 146 -1.15 -0.46 -5.65
CA HIS A 146 -0.05 -0.82 -6.54
C HIS A 146 0.57 -2.16 -6.16
N GLY A 147 -0.08 -2.93 -5.29
CA GLY A 147 0.46 -4.20 -4.79
C GLY A 147 1.42 -4.01 -3.63
N SER A 148 2.25 -5.02 -3.40
CA SER A 148 3.13 -5.10 -2.23
C SER A 148 4.41 -5.85 -2.58
N THR A 149 5.55 -5.42 -2.05
CA THR A 149 6.80 -6.17 -2.15
C THR A 149 6.82 -7.42 -1.26
N GLU A 150 5.92 -7.49 -0.27
CA GLU A 150 5.78 -8.63 0.64
C GLU A 150 5.14 -9.85 -0.04
N PHE A 151 4.40 -9.64 -1.14
CA PHE A 151 3.76 -10.69 -1.92
C PHE A 151 4.41 -10.84 -3.28
N TRP A 152 4.45 -12.08 -3.76
CA TRP A 152 5.10 -12.49 -5.00
C TRP A 152 4.15 -13.37 -5.80
N ALA A 153 3.99 -13.06 -7.08
CA ALA A 153 3.11 -13.77 -8.01
C ALA A 153 3.92 -14.48 -9.09
N CYS A 154 3.33 -15.43 -9.80
CA CYS A 154 3.99 -16.01 -10.97
C CYS A 154 4.31 -14.94 -12.02
N SER A 155 5.48 -15.01 -12.66
CA SER A 155 5.87 -14.09 -13.73
C SER A 155 5.14 -14.34 -15.06
N THR A 156 4.37 -15.42 -15.15
CA THR A 156 3.45 -15.73 -16.25
C THR A 156 2.02 -15.87 -15.71
N PRO A 157 0.98 -15.67 -16.53
CA PRO A 157 -0.42 -15.77 -16.11
C PRO A 157 -0.85 -17.25 -15.95
N CYS A 158 -0.06 -18.07 -15.25
CA CYS A 158 -0.42 -19.46 -14.99
C CYS A 158 -1.40 -19.62 -13.82
N CYS A 159 -1.35 -18.72 -12.84
CA CYS A 159 -2.20 -18.70 -11.66
C CYS A 159 -2.22 -17.30 -11.02
N SER A 160 -3.20 -17.08 -10.14
CA SER A 160 -3.33 -15.83 -9.36
C SER A 160 -2.81 -15.96 -7.92
N LEU A 161 -2.17 -17.08 -7.57
CA LEU A 161 -1.67 -17.32 -6.21
C LEU A 161 -0.58 -16.31 -5.80
N LEU A 162 -0.69 -15.82 -4.57
CA LEU A 162 0.30 -14.97 -3.95
C LEU A 162 1.16 -15.77 -2.97
N HIS A 163 2.46 -15.48 -2.97
CA HIS A 163 3.46 -16.13 -2.14
C HIS A 163 4.23 -15.08 -1.32
N THR A 164 4.68 -15.44 -0.12
CA THR A 164 5.61 -14.59 0.64
C THR A 164 7.06 -14.82 0.20
N TYR A 165 7.94 -13.85 0.48
CA TYR A 165 9.37 -13.96 0.18
C TYR A 165 10.28 -13.79 1.42
N PRO A 166 11.28 -14.66 1.64
CA PRO A 166 11.47 -15.93 0.93
C PRO A 166 10.26 -16.86 1.19
N PRO A 167 9.94 -17.76 0.26
CA PRO A 167 8.82 -18.68 0.45
C PRO A 167 9.07 -19.49 1.72
N SER A 168 8.05 -19.57 2.59
CA SER A 168 8.15 -20.41 3.78
C SER A 168 8.50 -21.84 3.35
N PRO A 169 9.47 -22.52 4.00
CA PRO A 169 9.69 -23.93 3.75
C PRO A 169 8.38 -24.64 3.98
N THR A 170 7.90 -25.34 2.96
CA THR A 170 6.67 -26.11 3.04
C THR A 170 6.83 -27.15 4.13
N SER A 171 5.98 -27.06 5.16
CA SER A 171 5.75 -27.99 6.28
C SER A 171 6.28 -27.53 7.64
N SER A 172 5.33 -27.46 8.58
CA SER A 172 5.45 -27.29 10.04
C SER A 172 5.93 -25.94 10.59
N SER A 173 4.99 -25.28 11.28
CA SER A 173 5.17 -24.25 12.31
C SER A 173 6.60 -24.02 12.80
N SER A 174 7.13 -22.81 12.62
CA SER A 174 7.47 -21.86 13.71
C SER A 174 8.35 -20.71 13.23
N SER A 175 8.02 -19.52 13.74
CA SER A 175 8.90 -18.39 14.05
C SER A 175 9.76 -17.79 12.94
N LEU A 176 9.28 -16.63 12.48
CA LEU A 176 9.96 -15.65 11.64
C LEU A 176 11.38 -15.31 12.14
N SER A 177 12.38 -15.51 11.30
CA SER A 177 13.60 -14.72 11.32
C SER A 177 14.22 -14.68 9.91
N PRO A 178 14.13 -13.56 9.18
CA PRO A 178 14.84 -13.38 7.93
C PRO A 178 15.84 -12.22 8.07
N TYR A 179 17.05 -12.52 8.52
CA TYR A 179 18.20 -11.66 8.26
C TYR A 179 19.20 -12.47 7.44
N LEU A 180 19.21 -12.24 6.12
CA LEU A 180 20.36 -12.55 5.30
C LEU A 180 20.87 -11.26 4.67
N SER A 181 22.12 -11.00 5.03
CA SER A 181 22.99 -9.89 4.66
C SER A 181 23.03 -9.62 3.15
N SER A 182 22.80 -8.35 2.82
CA SER A 182 23.58 -7.49 1.91
C SER A 182 24.52 -8.18 0.90
N SER A 183 24.32 -7.75 -0.35
CA SER A 183 25.28 -7.76 -1.46
C SER A 183 25.45 -9.07 -2.21
N SER A 184 24.44 -9.42 -3.01
CA SER A 184 24.65 -10.01 -4.33
C SER A 184 23.39 -9.72 -5.15
N LEU A 185 23.57 -9.23 -6.39
CA LEU A 185 22.61 -9.47 -7.46
C LEU A 185 22.08 -10.90 -7.28
N ALA A 186 20.77 -11.06 -7.10
CA ALA A 186 20.22 -12.37 -6.81
C ALA A 186 20.64 -13.32 -7.92
N CYS A 187 21.46 -14.32 -7.59
CA CYS A 187 21.82 -15.33 -8.57
C CYS A 187 20.51 -15.93 -9.06
N LEU A 188 20.21 -15.88 -10.36
CA LEU A 188 18.94 -16.38 -10.91
C LEU A 188 18.64 -17.82 -10.48
N SER A 189 19.69 -18.61 -10.20
CA SER A 189 19.58 -19.97 -9.66
C SER A 189 18.90 -20.08 -8.29
N THR A 190 18.87 -18.98 -7.53
CA THR A 190 18.28 -18.88 -6.17
C THR A 190 16.89 -18.26 -6.18
N LEU A 191 16.41 -17.75 -7.33
CA LEU A 191 15.08 -17.18 -7.41
C LEU A 191 14.02 -18.29 -7.31
N PRO A 192 12.98 -18.10 -6.47
CA PRO A 192 11.96 -19.11 -6.30
C PRO A 192 11.14 -19.24 -7.58
N LYS A 193 10.91 -20.49 -7.99
CA LYS A 193 9.98 -20.82 -9.09
C LYS A 193 8.56 -20.88 -8.57
N CYS A 194 7.60 -20.60 -9.44
CA CYS A 194 6.19 -20.76 -9.13
C CYS A 194 5.90 -22.24 -8.82
N PRO A 195 5.32 -22.57 -7.65
CA PRO A 195 5.04 -23.96 -7.29
C PRO A 195 3.96 -24.61 -8.16
N THR A 196 3.11 -23.81 -8.81
CA THR A 196 2.03 -24.30 -9.68
C THR A 196 2.54 -24.76 -11.03
N CYS A 197 3.28 -23.91 -11.76
CA CYS A 197 3.76 -24.25 -13.10
C CYS A 197 5.19 -24.81 -13.13
N SER A 198 5.97 -24.60 -12.07
CA SER A 198 7.37 -25.04 -11.92
C SER A 198 8.36 -24.53 -12.98
N THR A 199 7.91 -23.74 -13.96
CA THR A 199 8.72 -23.25 -15.09
C THR A 199 9.08 -21.78 -14.94
N ALA A 200 8.12 -20.95 -14.54
CA ALA A 200 8.30 -19.52 -14.36
C ALA A 200 8.83 -19.18 -12.96
N PHE A 201 9.54 -18.06 -12.85
CA PHE A 201 9.94 -17.48 -11.56
C PHE A 201 8.75 -16.79 -10.90
N LEU A 202 8.74 -16.74 -9.57
CA LEU A 202 7.93 -15.77 -8.86
C LEU A 202 8.55 -14.38 -9.06
N ARG A 203 7.72 -13.34 -9.08
CA ARG A 203 8.11 -11.93 -9.16
C ARG A 203 7.33 -11.12 -8.12
N PRO A 204 7.82 -9.94 -7.70
CA PRO A 204 7.06 -9.09 -6.80
C PRO A 204 5.67 -8.80 -7.36
N ALA A 205 4.66 -8.93 -6.51
CA ALA A 205 3.27 -8.62 -6.80
C ALA A 205 3.07 -7.10 -6.69
N VAL A 206 3.77 -6.36 -7.56
CA VAL A 206 3.74 -4.90 -7.67
C VAL A 206 3.33 -4.51 -9.08
N HIS A 207 2.49 -3.49 -9.21
CA HIS A 207 2.10 -2.92 -10.50
C HIS A 207 3.27 -2.08 -11.03
N MET A 208 4.07 -2.67 -11.91
CA MET A 208 5.28 -2.09 -12.48
C MET A 208 4.95 -1.25 -13.72
N PHE A 209 5.86 -0.34 -14.10
CA PHE A 209 5.72 0.39 -15.36
C PHE A 209 5.83 -0.56 -16.55
N GLU A 210 5.12 -0.26 -17.64
CA GLU A 210 5.15 -1.02 -18.91
C GLU A 210 4.77 -2.51 -18.77
N ASP A 211 4.14 -2.89 -17.65
CA ASP A 211 3.92 -4.28 -17.31
C ASP A 211 2.47 -4.71 -17.61
N ASN A 212 2.32 -5.48 -18.69
CA ASN A 212 1.03 -6.01 -19.11
C ASN A 212 0.65 -7.33 -18.40
N LYS A 213 1.51 -7.83 -17.50
CA LYS A 213 1.39 -9.19 -16.96
C LYS A 213 0.67 -9.26 -15.63
N THR A 214 0.36 -8.13 -15.00
CA THR A 214 -0.08 -8.15 -13.59
C THR A 214 -1.43 -7.45 -13.38
N THR A 215 -2.50 -8.23 -13.37
CA THR A 215 -3.76 -7.83 -12.75
C THR A 215 -3.69 -8.17 -11.26
N LEU A 216 -3.13 -7.27 -10.45
CA LEU A 216 -3.11 -7.47 -9.00
C LEU A 216 -4.49 -7.21 -8.43
N ILE A 217 -5.05 -8.20 -7.74
CA ILE A 217 -6.24 -8.00 -6.95
C ILE A 217 -5.90 -8.39 -5.51
N HIS A 218 -5.40 -7.41 -4.75
CA HIS A 218 -5.23 -7.52 -3.31
C HIS A 218 -6.61 -7.65 -2.64
N PRO A 219 -6.83 -8.55 -1.65
CA PRO A 219 -8.11 -8.71 -0.96
C PRO A 219 -8.67 -7.40 -0.40
N GLY A 220 -7.78 -6.50 0.03
CA GLY A 220 -8.10 -5.14 0.47
C GLY A 220 -8.88 -4.30 -0.55
N ARG A 221 -8.80 -4.60 -1.86
CA ARG A 221 -9.62 -3.94 -2.89
C ARG A 221 -11.10 -4.18 -2.66
N VAL A 222 -11.48 -5.45 -2.48
CA VAL A 222 -12.89 -5.82 -2.30
C VAL A 222 -13.40 -5.30 -0.97
N SER A 223 -12.56 -5.34 0.07
CA SER A 223 -12.90 -4.73 1.37
C SER A 223 -13.10 -3.23 1.28
N TYR A 224 -12.24 -2.52 0.53
CA TYR A 224 -12.40 -1.09 0.26
C TYR A 224 -13.68 -0.77 -0.50
N GLU A 225 -13.99 -1.53 -1.56
CA GLU A 225 -15.22 -1.34 -2.35
C GLU A 225 -16.48 -1.55 -1.49
N SER A 226 -16.50 -2.59 -0.65
CA SER A 226 -17.56 -2.82 0.33
C SER A 226 -17.64 -1.70 1.36
N TRP A 227 -16.52 -1.33 1.99
CA TRP A 227 -16.45 -0.25 2.97
C TRP A 227 -16.95 1.07 2.42
N ARG A 228 -16.45 1.51 1.26
CA ARG A 228 -16.86 2.77 0.63
C ARG A 228 -18.36 2.76 0.36
N ARG A 229 -18.90 1.68 -0.21
CA ARG A 229 -20.34 1.59 -0.51
C ARG A 229 -21.19 1.69 0.75
N GLU A 230 -20.87 0.94 1.78
CA GLU A 230 -21.65 0.94 3.02
C GLU A 230 -21.46 2.23 3.83
N LEU A 231 -20.28 2.87 3.74
CA LEU A 231 -20.04 4.20 4.30
C LEU A 231 -20.96 5.24 3.66
N MET A 232 -21.02 5.30 2.32
CA MET A 232 -21.86 6.29 1.64
C MET A 232 -23.34 6.12 1.97
N ARG A 233 -23.81 4.87 2.10
CA ARG A 233 -25.19 4.59 2.54
C ARG A 233 -25.42 5.05 3.98
N LEU A 234 -24.50 4.69 4.88
CA LEU A 234 -24.62 5.04 6.29
C LEU A 234 -24.62 6.56 6.48
N LEU A 235 -23.70 7.30 5.84
CA LEU A 235 -23.64 8.76 5.95
C LEU A 235 -24.94 9.42 5.48
N LYS A 236 -25.50 8.95 4.36
CA LYS A 236 -26.77 9.45 3.83
C LYS A 236 -27.93 9.20 4.80
N GLU A 237 -28.10 7.95 5.27
CA GLU A 237 -29.16 7.58 6.20
C GLU A 237 -29.07 8.38 7.50
N GLU A 238 -27.86 8.45 8.06
CA GLU A 238 -27.59 9.16 9.31
C GLU A 238 -27.70 10.70 9.18
N ARG A 239 -27.63 11.23 7.95
CA ARG A 239 -27.94 12.62 7.66
C ARG A 239 -29.44 12.84 7.60
N GLU A 240 -30.17 12.02 6.86
CA GLU A 240 -31.63 12.10 6.72
C GLU A 240 -32.32 11.97 8.10
N GLU A 241 -31.93 10.99 8.91
CA GLU A 241 -32.46 10.78 10.27
C GLU A 241 -32.25 11.99 11.19
N ARG A 242 -31.15 12.74 11.02
CA ARG A 242 -30.79 13.86 11.90
C ARG A 242 -31.23 15.22 11.38
N GLU A 243 -31.56 15.34 10.09
CA GLU A 243 -32.27 16.51 9.55
C GLU A 243 -33.72 16.57 10.05
N GLU A 244 -34.30 15.43 10.43
CA GLU A 244 -35.65 15.31 11.01
C GLU A 244 -35.70 15.46 12.55
N GLY A 245 -34.55 15.47 13.24
CA GLY A 245 -34.46 15.50 14.71
C GLY A 245 -33.73 16.73 15.28
N ASP A 246 -33.83 16.93 16.60
CA ASP A 246 -33.14 18.01 17.32
C ASP A 246 -31.85 17.47 17.99
N GLY A 247 -30.67 17.78 17.41
CA GLY A 247 -29.53 18.13 18.27
C GLY A 247 -28.13 17.63 17.92
N GLU A 248 -27.93 16.59 17.10
CA GLU A 248 -26.58 16.10 16.80
C GLU A 248 -26.23 16.15 15.31
N ARG A 249 -25.00 16.56 14.99
CA ARG A 249 -24.56 16.69 13.61
C ARG A 249 -24.24 15.31 13.05
N ALA A 250 -24.76 15.02 11.85
CA ALA A 250 -24.43 13.79 11.13
C ALA A 250 -22.91 13.59 10.99
N PRO A 251 -22.43 12.33 11.01
CA PRO A 251 -21.01 12.02 10.82
C PRO A 251 -20.53 12.54 9.48
N ARG A 252 -19.22 12.78 9.40
CA ARG A 252 -18.56 13.32 8.20
C ARG A 252 -17.30 12.54 7.93
N LEU A 253 -16.95 12.39 6.65
CA LEU A 253 -15.70 11.75 6.27
C LEU A 253 -14.61 12.81 6.07
N VAL A 254 -13.48 12.62 6.77
CA VAL A 254 -12.25 13.34 6.49
C VAL A 254 -11.32 12.45 5.68
N ILE A 255 -11.04 12.86 4.45
CA ILE A 255 -10.01 12.27 3.61
C ILE A 255 -8.69 12.93 3.99
N LEU A 256 -7.79 12.15 4.61
CA LEU A 256 -6.46 12.59 4.98
C LEU A 256 -5.45 12.11 3.94
N GLU A 257 -4.99 13.02 3.09
CA GLU A 257 -4.02 12.74 2.04
C GLU A 257 -2.61 13.12 2.52
N ILE A 258 -1.75 12.12 2.71
CA ILE A 258 -0.39 12.32 3.25
C ILE A 258 0.63 11.94 2.18
N GLY A 259 1.51 12.87 1.82
CA GLY A 259 2.66 12.58 0.95
C GLY A 259 2.32 12.20 -0.50
N ALA A 260 1.07 12.30 -0.94
CA ALA A 260 0.69 12.00 -2.32
C ALA A 260 1.28 13.03 -3.29
N GLY A 261 2.19 12.60 -4.17
CA GLY A 261 2.84 13.46 -5.16
C GLY A 261 1.98 13.77 -6.39
N ARG A 262 2.52 14.59 -7.30
CA ARG A 262 1.85 14.97 -8.56
C ARG A 262 2.32 14.19 -9.79
N ARG A 263 3.44 13.46 -9.69
CA ARG A 263 4.04 12.71 -10.81
C ARG A 263 3.19 11.50 -11.22
N VAL A 264 2.72 10.74 -10.23
CA VAL A 264 1.75 9.65 -10.40
C VAL A 264 0.56 10.00 -9.51
N PRO A 265 -0.43 10.76 -10.01
CA PRO A 265 -1.45 11.41 -9.19
C PRO A 265 -2.63 10.48 -8.83
N THR A 266 -2.47 9.16 -8.90
CA THR A 266 -3.56 8.18 -8.71
C THR A 266 -4.32 8.39 -7.40
N VAL A 267 -3.61 8.55 -6.28
CA VAL A 267 -4.22 8.83 -4.97
C VAL A 267 -4.93 10.18 -4.95
N ARG A 268 -4.35 11.22 -5.56
CA ARG A 268 -4.97 12.55 -5.64
C ARG A 268 -6.27 12.52 -6.43
N MET A 269 -6.26 11.89 -7.61
CA MET A 269 -7.45 11.74 -8.45
C MET A 269 -8.54 10.94 -7.73
N HIS A 270 -8.14 9.86 -7.04
CA HIS A 270 -9.05 9.05 -6.24
C HIS A 270 -9.72 9.88 -5.13
N ASN A 271 -8.92 10.59 -4.34
CA ASN A 271 -9.41 11.41 -3.23
C ASN A 271 -10.31 12.55 -3.68
N GLU A 272 -9.98 13.20 -4.80
CA GLU A 272 -10.83 14.24 -5.40
C GLU A 272 -12.15 13.68 -5.92
N GLY A 273 -12.13 12.48 -6.51
CA GLY A 273 -13.34 11.76 -6.91
C GLY A 273 -14.23 11.44 -5.71
N LEU A 274 -13.65 10.88 -4.65
CA LEU A 274 -14.37 10.55 -3.42
C LEU A 274 -14.93 11.82 -2.75
N LEU A 275 -14.16 12.92 -2.71
CA LEU A 275 -14.63 14.21 -2.18
C LEU A 275 -15.84 14.73 -2.96
N ARG A 276 -15.83 14.66 -4.29
CA ARG A 276 -16.96 15.07 -5.13
C ARG A 276 -18.21 14.23 -4.85
N GLU A 277 -18.04 12.93 -4.65
CA GLU A 277 -19.14 12.01 -4.34
C GLU A 277 -19.73 12.27 -2.95
N LEU A 278 -18.90 12.62 -1.96
CA LEU A 278 -19.33 12.94 -0.60
C LEU A 278 -20.04 14.30 -0.48
N GLY A 279 -19.79 15.23 -1.40
CA GLY A 279 -20.35 16.57 -1.34
C GLY A 279 -20.08 17.27 0.00
N GLU A 280 -21.14 17.68 0.70
CA GLU A 280 -21.03 18.41 1.96
C GLU A 280 -20.53 17.56 3.15
N GLU A 281 -20.67 16.24 3.06
CA GLU A 281 -20.27 15.28 4.10
C GLU A 281 -18.75 15.03 4.09
N GLY A 282 -18.06 15.43 3.02
CA GLY A 282 -16.63 15.21 2.81
C GLY A 282 -15.76 16.42 3.15
N ARG A 283 -14.57 16.17 3.66
CA ARG A 283 -13.47 17.15 3.76
C ARG A 283 -12.16 16.50 3.33
N LEU A 284 -11.39 17.17 2.49
CA LEU A 284 -10.04 16.72 2.11
C LEU A 284 -9.00 17.59 2.79
N VAL A 285 -8.09 16.97 3.54
CA VAL A 285 -6.94 17.60 4.17
C VAL A 285 -5.67 17.02 3.55
N ARG A 286 -4.85 17.89 2.95
CA ARG A 286 -3.57 17.51 2.35
C ARG A 286 -2.42 17.85 3.27
N VAL A 287 -1.57 16.87 3.54
CA VAL A 287 -0.33 17.00 4.29
C VAL A 287 0.81 16.64 3.36
N ASN A 288 1.41 17.65 2.74
CA ASN A 288 2.53 17.45 1.83
C ASN A 288 3.49 18.65 1.93
N LYS A 289 4.79 18.37 2.10
CA LYS A 289 5.83 19.41 2.20
C LYS A 289 6.02 20.17 0.89
N ASP A 290 5.74 19.52 -0.23
CA ASP A 290 5.92 20.11 -1.56
C ASP A 290 4.69 20.95 -1.99
N ASP A 291 3.58 20.83 -1.25
CA ASP A 291 2.35 21.59 -1.50
C ASP A 291 2.34 22.96 -0.78
N VAL A 292 3.47 23.41 -0.22
CA VAL A 292 3.58 24.77 0.35
C VAL A 292 3.23 25.75 -0.75
N GLN A 293 2.01 26.29 -0.65
CA GLN A 293 1.55 27.38 -1.48
C GLN A 293 2.54 28.53 -1.30
N LYS A 294 3.26 28.89 -2.39
CA LYS A 294 3.55 30.31 -2.61
C LYS A 294 2.22 31.02 -2.37
N LYS A 295 2.14 31.89 -1.35
CA LYS A 295 0.98 32.77 -1.15
C LYS A 295 0.65 33.38 -2.51
N THR A 296 -0.38 32.87 -3.16
CA THR A 296 -0.84 33.37 -4.44
C THR A 296 -2.28 33.78 -4.20
N THR A 297 -2.42 35.04 -3.78
CA THR A 297 -3.61 35.84 -4.01
C THR A 297 -4.10 35.58 -5.43
N SER A 298 -5.37 35.20 -5.57
CA SER A 298 -6.12 35.08 -6.83
C SER A 298 -5.75 33.92 -7.75
N LEU A 299 -6.52 32.81 -7.66
CA LEU A 299 -6.81 31.97 -8.83
C LEU A 299 -8.23 31.37 -8.70
N MET A 300 -9.23 32.21 -8.91
CA MET A 300 -10.63 31.83 -9.17
C MET A 300 -11.07 32.40 -10.53
N LYS A 301 -10.35 32.11 -11.64
CA LYS A 301 -10.83 32.53 -12.97
C LYS A 301 -10.71 31.58 -14.16
N ASP A 302 -9.92 30.53 -14.15
CA ASP A 302 -9.69 29.80 -15.40
C ASP A 302 -10.19 28.34 -15.34
N ILE A 303 -11.52 28.19 -15.31
CA ILE A 303 -12.22 27.03 -15.85
C ILE A 303 -13.45 27.56 -16.58
N HIS A 304 -13.24 28.16 -17.76
CA HIS A 304 -14.21 28.33 -18.86
C HIS A 304 -13.42 28.85 -20.08
N ALA A 305 -12.63 27.97 -20.72
CA ALA A 305 -12.23 28.03 -22.13
C ALA A 305 -11.16 26.97 -22.41
N GLU A 306 -11.58 25.90 -23.09
CA GLU A 306 -10.93 25.14 -24.19
C GLU A 306 -11.37 23.67 -24.16
#